data_AF-A8ZX40-F1
#
_entry.id   AF-A8ZX40-F1
#
_cell.length_a   1.000
_cell.length_b   1.000
_cell.length_c   1.000
_cell.angle_alpha   90.00
_cell.angle_beta   90.00
_cell.angle_gamma   90.00
#
_symmetry.space_group_name_H-M   'P 1'
#
loop_
_entity.id
_entity.type
_entity.pdbx_description
1 polymer ?
#
loop_
_entity_poly.entity_id
_entity_poly.type
_entity_poly.pdbx_seq_one_letter_code
_entity_poly.pdbx_strand_id
1 'polypeptide(L)'
;MNMEIDSQGTCRQCGNPVETGRTYCAQCMVEQVEKNIPEPSAPLPRPPEEQKARKGRLLRLLILLACLAIIGFRIPALFAAFAPGQPLRQGTHQTDTKTDQCIDNLWRLARTLQDRQEPDETIVCPASGRAYVITRSENNITARCPNPGLHGVDQISVNTNSPLPEVKP
;
A
#
# COMPACT_ATOMS: atom_id res chain seq x y z
N MET A 1 -20.04 47.26 -71.72
CA MET A 1 -20.26 46.28 -72.80
C MET A 1 -19.96 44.92 -72.20
N ASN A 2 -20.98 44.06 -72.16
CA ASN A 2 -20.96 42.79 -71.45
C ASN A 2 -20.09 41.78 -72.20
N MET A 3 -19.21 41.09 -71.49
CA MET A 3 -18.45 39.95 -71.98
C MET A 3 -19.38 38.73 -72.01
N GLU A 4 -19.71 38.26 -73.21
CA GLU A 4 -20.30 36.94 -73.42
C GLU A 4 -19.26 35.88 -73.06
N ILE A 5 -19.53 35.10 -72.01
CA ILE A 5 -18.87 33.84 -71.74
C ILE A 5 -19.96 32.78 -71.75
N ASP A 6 -20.18 32.14 -72.90
CA ASP A 6 -21.03 30.95 -72.95
C ASP A 6 -20.42 29.91 -73.90
N SER A 7 -19.46 29.16 -73.37
CA SER A 7 -19.14 27.81 -73.83
C SER A 7 -19.38 26.84 -72.69
N GLN A 8 -20.62 26.84 -72.18
CA GLN A 8 -21.09 25.78 -71.29
C GLN A 8 -21.20 24.49 -72.13
N GLY A 9 -20.39 23.49 -71.79
CA GLY A 9 -20.55 22.16 -72.35
C GLY A 9 -21.87 21.55 -71.89
N THR A 10 -22.38 20.54 -72.58
CA THR A 10 -23.55 19.76 -72.16
C THR A 10 -23.16 18.36 -71.71
N CYS A 11 -23.80 17.86 -70.66
CA CYS A 11 -23.62 16.51 -70.15
C CYS A 11 -23.94 15.49 -71.26
N ARG A 12 -23.03 14.54 -71.49
CA ARG A 12 -23.22 13.49 -72.50
C ARG A 12 -24.42 12.56 -72.25
N GLN A 13 -24.90 12.47 -71.02
CA GLN A 13 -25.94 11.51 -70.63
C GLN A 13 -27.33 12.11 -70.58
N CYS A 14 -27.49 13.33 -70.05
CA CYS A 14 -28.81 13.97 -69.88
C CYS A 14 -28.95 15.32 -70.60
N GLY A 15 -27.90 15.87 -71.20
CA GLY A 15 -27.93 17.15 -71.91
C GLY A 15 -27.88 18.41 -71.03
N ASN A 16 -27.89 18.29 -69.70
CA ASN A 16 -27.79 19.44 -68.78
C ASN A 16 -26.44 20.19 -68.92
N PRO A 17 -26.39 21.50 -68.64
CA PRO A 17 -25.14 22.26 -68.69
C PRO A 17 -24.12 21.69 -67.69
N VAL A 18 -22.87 21.63 -68.11
CA VAL A 18 -21.74 21.16 -67.31
C VAL A 18 -20.63 22.21 -67.28
N GLU A 19 -19.94 22.26 -66.15
CA GLU A 19 -18.74 23.08 -66.00
C GLU A 19 -17.70 22.72 -67.06
N THR A 20 -17.01 23.74 -67.58
CA THR A 20 -16.01 23.61 -68.63
C THR A 20 -14.94 22.58 -68.22
N GLY A 21 -14.77 21.53 -69.02
CA GLY A 21 -13.81 20.45 -68.75
C GLY A 21 -14.39 19.18 -68.09
N ARG A 22 -15.70 19.13 -67.79
CA ARG A 22 -16.37 17.92 -67.30
C ARG A 22 -17.26 17.27 -68.35
N THR A 23 -17.28 15.94 -68.37
CA THR A 23 -18.06 15.15 -69.36
C THR A 23 -19.49 14.87 -68.89
N TYR A 24 -19.71 14.82 -67.58
CA TYR A 24 -20.99 14.50 -66.95
C TYR A 24 -21.38 15.57 -65.93
N CYS A 25 -22.68 15.82 -65.78
CA CYS A 25 -23.19 16.68 -64.71
C CYS A 25 -23.07 15.96 -63.36
N ALA A 26 -23.15 16.74 -62.27
CA ALA A 26 -23.04 16.20 -60.91
C ALA A 26 -24.03 15.06 -60.65
N GLN A 27 -25.27 15.16 -61.15
CA GLN A 27 -26.28 14.11 -60.98
C GLN A 27 -25.90 12.80 -61.69
N CYS A 28 -25.54 12.85 -62.98
CA CYS A 28 -25.15 11.63 -63.71
C CYS A 28 -23.85 11.02 -63.18
N MET A 29 -22.96 11.83 -62.59
CA MET A 29 -21.72 11.34 -61.97
C MET A 29 -22.02 10.52 -60.72
N VAL A 30 -22.93 10.99 -59.85
CA VAL A 30 -23.36 10.25 -58.65
C VAL A 30 -24.00 8.91 -59.04
N GLU A 31 -24.88 8.92 -60.04
CA GLU A 31 -25.55 7.71 -60.53
C GLU A 31 -24.56 6.67 -61.06
N GLN A 32 -23.49 7.09 -61.75
CA GLN A 32 -22.43 6.18 -62.18
C GLN A 32 -21.61 5.63 -61.02
N VAL A 33 -21.37 6.42 -59.97
CA VAL A 33 -20.66 5.94 -58.78
C VAL A 33 -21.50 4.90 -58.05
N GLU A 34 -22.78 5.16 -57.82
CA GLU A 34 -23.71 4.24 -57.16
C GLU A 34 -23.80 2.89 -57.88
N LYS A 35 -23.87 2.91 -59.21
CA LYS A 35 -23.92 1.68 -60.02
C LYS A 35 -22.64 0.84 -59.93
N ASN A 36 -21.52 1.44 -59.56
CA ASN A 36 -20.22 0.79 -59.43
C ASN A 36 -19.84 0.47 -57.97
N ILE A 37 -20.72 0.73 -56.99
CA ILE A 37 -20.49 0.25 -55.62
C ILE A 37 -20.77 -1.26 -55.61
N PRO A 38 -19.75 -2.12 -55.42
CA PRO A 38 -19.99 -3.55 -55.29
C PRO A 38 -20.88 -3.78 -54.05
N GLU A 39 -21.95 -4.55 -54.20
CA GLU A 39 -22.78 -4.94 -53.06
C GLU A 39 -21.90 -5.56 -51.97
N PRO A 40 -22.08 -5.19 -50.69
CA PRO A 40 -21.29 -5.74 -49.60
C PRO A 40 -21.51 -7.25 -49.54
N SER A 41 -20.49 -8.00 -49.94
CA SER A 41 -20.48 -9.45 -49.97
C SER A 41 -20.52 -10.00 -48.55
N ALA A 42 -21.70 -10.47 -48.14
CA ALA A 42 -22.03 -11.29 -46.97
C ALA A 42 -21.47 -10.85 -45.58
N PRO A 43 -22.28 -10.94 -44.50
CA PRO A 43 -21.77 -10.74 -43.15
C PRO A 43 -20.68 -11.77 -42.82
N LEU A 44 -19.51 -11.30 -42.37
CA LEU A 44 -18.45 -12.18 -41.87
C LEU A 44 -18.96 -13.07 -40.72
N PRO A 45 -18.57 -14.36 -40.66
CA PRO A 45 -18.93 -15.22 -39.54
C PRO A 45 -18.32 -14.66 -38.24
N ARG A 46 -19.17 -14.44 -37.22
CA ARG A 46 -18.72 -14.01 -35.90
C ARG A 46 -17.90 -15.12 -35.24
N PRO A 47 -16.71 -14.84 -34.70
CA PRO A 47 -15.91 -15.86 -34.02
C PRO A 47 -16.61 -16.37 -32.75
N PRO A 48 -16.36 -17.62 -32.33
CA PRO A 48 -16.95 -18.22 -31.13
C PRO A 48 -16.30 -17.64 -29.86
N GLU A 49 -16.70 -16.44 -29.45
CA GLU A 49 -16.12 -15.74 -28.28
C GLU A 49 -16.74 -16.13 -26.92
N GLU A 50 -17.94 -16.70 -26.89
CA GLU A 50 -18.68 -16.88 -25.62
C GLU A 50 -18.05 -17.92 -24.66
N GLN A 51 -17.38 -18.95 -25.18
CA GLN A 51 -16.82 -20.01 -24.34
C GLN A 51 -15.51 -19.62 -23.65
N LYS A 52 -14.70 -18.74 -24.26
CA LYS A 52 -13.45 -18.26 -23.65
C LYS A 52 -13.71 -17.30 -22.48
N ALA A 53 -14.75 -16.47 -22.58
CA ALA A 53 -15.11 -15.50 -21.53
C ALA A 53 -15.55 -16.18 -20.22
N ARG A 54 -16.29 -17.30 -20.28
CA ARG A 54 -16.75 -18.04 -19.09
C ARG A 54 -15.61 -18.71 -18.33
N LYS A 55 -14.65 -19.33 -19.03
CA LYS A 55 -13.47 -19.98 -18.42
C LYS A 55 -12.58 -18.96 -17.70
N GLY A 56 -12.39 -17.76 -18.27
CA GLY A 56 -11.65 -16.68 -17.63
C GLY A 56 -12.33 -16.15 -16.36
N ARG A 57 -13.66 -16.09 -16.34
CA ARG A 57 -14.42 -15.64 -15.16
C ARG A 57 -14.34 -16.64 -14.01
N LEU A 58 -14.44 -17.94 -14.31
CA LEU A 58 -14.34 -19.00 -13.30
C LEU A 58 -12.94 -19.02 -12.66
N LEU A 59 -11.87 -18.92 -13.46
CA LEU A 59 -10.50 -18.87 -12.96
C LEU A 59 -10.28 -17.68 -12.02
N ARG A 60 -10.76 -16.49 -12.38
CA ARG A 60 -10.68 -15.30 -11.52
C ARG A 60 -11.42 -15.50 -10.19
N LEU A 61 -12.59 -16.14 -10.21
CA LEU A 61 -13.35 -16.44 -8.99
C LEU A 61 -12.57 -17.41 -8.08
N LEU A 62 -11.96 -18.45 -8.66
CA LEU A 62 -11.15 -19.42 -7.92
C LEU A 62 -9.91 -18.76 -7.29
N ILE A 63 -9.22 -17.89 -8.03
CA ILE A 63 -8.07 -17.14 -7.50
C ILE A 63 -8.51 -16.26 -6.32
N LEU A 64 -9.63 -15.55 -6.46
CA LEU A 64 -10.14 -14.65 -5.42
C LEU A 64 -10.55 -15.43 -4.15
N LEU A 65 -11.20 -16.59 -4.30
CA LEU A 65 -11.50 -17.51 -3.20
C LEU A 65 -10.24 -18.04 -2.52
N ALA A 66 -9.23 -18.43 -3.29
CA ALA A 66 -7.96 -18.90 -2.74
C ALA A 66 -7.25 -17.80 -1.94
N CYS A 67 -7.23 -16.56 -2.43
CA CYS A 67 -6.68 -15.43 -1.70
C CYS A 67 -7.42 -15.18 -0.38
N LEU A 68 -8.76 -15.18 -0.39
CA LEU A 68 -9.57 -15.01 0.82
C LEU A 68 -9.33 -16.14 1.84
N ALA A 69 -9.21 -17.38 1.37
CA ALA A 69 -8.90 -18.52 2.23
C ALA A 69 -7.52 -18.39 2.88
N ILE A 70 -6.50 -17.98 2.11
CA ILE A 70 -5.14 -17.74 2.65
C ILE A 70 -5.16 -16.62 3.68
N ILE A 71 -5.84 -15.51 3.40
CA ILE A 71 -5.98 -14.39 4.36
C ILE A 71 -6.68 -14.89 5.62
N GLY A 72 -7.83 -15.56 5.49
CA GLY A 72 -8.57 -16.13 6.61
C GLY A 72 -7.74 -17.07 7.48
N PHE A 73 -6.93 -17.93 6.86
CA PHE A 73 -6.03 -18.84 7.55
C PHE A 73 -4.86 -18.13 8.26
N ARG A 74 -4.44 -16.96 7.77
CA ARG A 74 -3.33 -16.16 8.34
C ARG A 74 -3.78 -15.14 9.38
N ILE A 75 -5.07 -14.79 9.44
CA ILE A 75 -5.63 -13.85 10.44
C ILE A 75 -5.27 -14.21 11.89
N PRO A 76 -5.33 -15.47 12.35
CA PRO A 76 -4.94 -15.82 13.73
C PRO A 76 -3.50 -15.46 14.06
N ALA A 77 -2.57 -15.58 13.10
CA ALA A 77 -1.18 -15.19 13.28
C ALA A 77 -1.00 -13.67 13.36
N LEU A 78 -1.85 -12.90 12.65
CA LEU A 78 -1.87 -11.44 12.76
C LEU A 78 -2.39 -11.00 14.14
N PHE A 79 -3.43 -11.64 14.67
CA PHE A 79 -3.90 -11.36 16.03
C PHE A 79 -2.86 -11.67 17.11
N ALA A 80 -2.03 -12.69 16.92
CA ALA A 80 -0.91 -12.97 17.82
C ALA A 80 0.12 -11.83 17.89
N ALA A 81 0.28 -11.06 16.81
CA ALA A 81 1.16 -9.88 16.80
C ALA A 81 0.55 -8.66 17.52
N PHE A 82 -0.78 -8.63 17.70
CA PHE A 82 -1.49 -7.59 18.45
C PHE A 82 -1.79 -7.98 19.90
N ALA A 83 -1.48 -9.23 20.31
CA ALA A 83 -1.50 -9.58 21.72
C ALA A 83 -0.52 -8.67 22.48
N PRO A 84 -0.87 -8.18 23.68
CA PRO A 84 0.01 -7.34 24.47
C PRO A 84 1.39 -8.01 24.58
N GLY A 85 2.42 -7.26 24.19
CA GLY A 85 3.74 -7.79 23.86
C GLY A 85 4.23 -8.79 24.90
N GLN A 86 4.68 -9.95 24.41
CA GLN A 86 5.38 -10.90 25.25
C GLN A 86 6.50 -10.14 26.00
N PRO A 87 6.66 -10.37 27.32
CA PRO A 87 7.70 -9.70 28.09
C PRO A 87 9.04 -9.89 27.39
N LEU A 88 9.90 -8.88 27.45
CA LEU A 88 11.18 -8.77 26.73
C LEU A 88 12.21 -9.89 27.05
N ARG A 89 11.81 -10.99 27.68
CA ARG A 89 12.63 -12.18 27.95
C ARG A 89 12.15 -13.40 27.16
N GLN A 90 12.99 -13.85 26.23
CA GLN A 90 12.96 -15.22 25.71
C GLN A 90 13.57 -16.16 26.76
N GLY A 91 12.75 -16.71 27.66
CA GLY A 91 13.18 -17.67 28.70
C GLY A 91 12.01 -18.19 29.54
N THR A 92 12.23 -19.29 30.28
CA THR A 92 11.20 -20.04 31.05
C THR A 92 10.67 -19.35 32.31
N HIS A 93 11.11 -18.13 32.62
CA HIS A 93 10.66 -17.41 33.80
C HIS A 93 9.61 -16.36 33.43
N GLN A 94 8.37 -16.58 33.86
CA GLN A 94 7.35 -15.53 33.86
C GLN A 94 7.87 -14.35 34.69
N THR A 95 8.13 -13.22 34.06
CA THR A 95 8.37 -11.97 34.80
C THR A 95 7.02 -11.48 35.34
N ASP A 96 6.99 -11.13 36.62
CA ASP A 96 5.83 -10.49 37.24
C ASP A 96 5.57 -9.14 36.54
N THR A 97 4.29 -8.74 36.41
CA THR A 97 3.88 -7.44 35.85
C THR A 97 4.62 -6.27 36.52
N LYS A 98 4.95 -6.38 37.81
CA LYS A 98 5.77 -5.40 38.53
C LYS A 98 7.20 -5.30 38.00
N THR A 99 7.79 -6.42 37.57
CA THR A 99 9.14 -6.44 36.99
C THR A 99 9.16 -5.77 35.63
N ASP A 100 8.16 -6.02 34.79
CA ASP A 100 8.04 -5.37 33.48
C ASP A 100 7.89 -3.85 33.65
N GLN A 101 7.03 -3.40 34.56
CA GLN A 101 6.90 -1.96 34.89
C GLN A 101 8.21 -1.35 35.43
N CYS A 102 8.98 -2.12 36.21
CA CYS A 102 10.29 -1.68 36.71
C CYS A 102 11.29 -1.47 35.57
N ILE A 103 11.29 -2.37 34.59
CA ILE A 103 12.11 -2.27 33.37
C ILE A 103 11.66 -1.08 32.52
N ASP A 104 10.36 -0.88 32.34
CA ASP A 104 9.81 0.29 31.62
C ASP A 104 10.21 1.63 32.26
N ASN A 105 10.16 1.70 33.59
CA ASN A 105 10.60 2.88 34.33
C ASN A 105 12.10 3.13 34.12
N LEU A 106 12.94 2.08 34.11
CA LEU A 106 14.36 2.20 33.79
C LEU A 106 14.59 2.67 32.36
N TRP A 107 13.83 2.21 31.37
CA TRP A 107 13.90 2.72 30.00
C TRP A 107 13.55 4.20 29.88
N ARG A 108 12.60 4.69 30.68
CA ARG A 108 12.27 6.12 30.75
C ARG A 108 13.43 6.90 31.36
N LEU A 109 13.97 6.43 32.49
CA LEU A 109 15.13 7.04 33.14
C LEU A 109 16.34 7.08 32.20
N ALA A 110 16.60 6.01 31.45
CA ALA A 110 17.68 5.93 30.48
C ALA A 110 17.59 7.05 29.44
N ARG A 111 16.40 7.24 28.85
CA ARG A 111 16.15 8.32 27.88
C ARG A 111 16.37 9.70 28.49
N THR A 112 15.79 9.96 29.66
CA THR A 112 15.96 11.24 30.35
C THR A 112 17.43 11.55 30.66
N LEU A 113 18.20 10.54 31.09
CA LEU A 113 19.63 10.68 31.36
C LEU A 113 20.44 10.91 30.08
N GLN A 114 20.08 10.28 28.96
CA GLN A 114 20.71 10.51 27.66
C GLN A 114 20.46 11.93 27.14
N ASP A 115 19.29 12.48 27.41
CA ASP A 115 18.94 13.87 27.10
C ASP A 115 19.59 14.89 28.06
N ARG A 116 20.43 14.43 29.00
CA ARG A 116 21.07 15.23 30.05
C ARG A 116 20.08 15.99 30.93
N GLN A 117 18.86 15.48 31.04
CA GLN A 117 17.82 16.01 31.91
C GLN A 117 17.86 15.33 33.28
N GLU A 118 17.37 16.04 34.29
CA GLU A 118 17.18 15.43 35.60
C GLU A 118 15.93 14.54 35.58
N PRO A 119 16.04 13.28 36.03
CA PRO A 119 14.91 12.37 36.08
C PRO A 119 13.87 12.80 37.10
N ASP A 120 12.60 12.61 36.74
CA ASP A 120 11.47 12.92 37.58
C ASP A 120 11.47 12.06 38.86
N GLU A 121 11.39 12.71 40.02
CA GLU A 121 11.34 12.06 41.33
C GLU A 121 10.06 11.23 41.54
N THR A 122 9.04 11.41 40.69
CA THR A 122 7.82 10.58 40.71
C THR A 122 8.05 9.15 40.22
N ILE A 123 9.16 8.90 39.51
CA ILE A 123 9.47 7.56 38.97
C ILE A 123 10.03 6.68 40.10
N VAL A 124 9.18 5.80 40.63
CA VAL A 124 9.52 4.86 41.70
C VAL A 124 9.47 3.41 41.23
N CYS A 125 10.21 2.54 41.91
CA CYS A 125 10.15 1.11 41.67
C CYS A 125 8.77 0.56 42.13
N PRO A 126 8.01 -0.14 41.27
CA PRO A 126 6.66 -0.61 41.59
C PRO A 126 6.63 -1.71 42.66
N ALA A 127 7.74 -2.42 42.86
CA ALA A 127 7.83 -3.47 43.87
C ALA A 127 8.20 -2.91 45.26
N SER A 128 9.07 -1.91 45.32
CA SER A 128 9.58 -1.36 46.59
C SER A 128 8.94 -0.03 47.01
N GLY A 129 8.30 0.69 46.08
CA GLY A 129 7.79 2.05 46.29
C GLY A 129 8.89 3.11 46.45
N ARG A 130 10.16 2.77 46.27
CA ARG A 130 11.31 3.66 46.47
C ARG A 130 11.81 4.23 45.15
N ALA A 131 12.34 5.46 45.18
CA ALA A 131 13.01 6.07 44.04
C ALA A 131 14.22 5.25 43.59
N TYR A 132 14.54 5.34 42.29
CA TYR A 132 15.71 4.68 41.72
C TYR A 132 17.01 5.31 42.23
N VAL A 133 18.04 4.49 42.39
CA VAL A 133 19.36 4.95 42.84
C VAL A 133 20.16 5.42 41.64
N ILE A 134 20.46 6.72 41.60
CA ILE A 134 21.22 7.34 40.52
C ILE A 134 22.65 7.58 41.01
N THR A 135 23.63 7.06 40.29
CA THR A 135 25.05 7.25 40.58
C THR A 135 25.70 7.96 39.39
N ARG A 136 26.37 9.08 39.66
CA ARG A 136 27.08 9.88 38.66
C ARG A 136 28.58 9.63 38.80
N SER A 137 29.19 9.10 37.73
CA SER A 137 30.64 8.97 37.55
C SER A 137 31.09 9.92 36.42
N GLU A 138 32.39 10.21 36.33
CA GLU A 138 32.96 11.26 35.46
C GLU A 138 32.39 11.27 34.02
N ASN A 139 32.17 10.10 33.42
CA ASN A 139 31.62 9.97 32.05
C ASN A 139 30.39 9.04 31.95
N ASN A 140 29.71 8.78 33.07
CA ASN A 140 28.63 7.81 33.07
C ASN A 140 27.62 8.08 34.19
N ILE A 141 26.34 8.12 33.85
CA ILE A 141 25.25 8.12 34.83
C ILE A 141 24.55 6.77 34.77
N THR A 142 24.48 6.10 35.92
CA THR A 142 23.81 4.81 36.07
C THR A 142 22.60 4.96 36.98
N ALA A 143 21.44 4.48 36.53
CA ALA A 143 20.24 4.35 37.35
C ALA A 143 20.01 2.86 37.69
N ARG A 144 19.73 2.56 38.96
CA ARG A 144 19.59 1.19 39.48
C ARG A 144 18.31 1.01 40.27
N CYS A 145 17.71 -0.17 40.15
CA CYS A 145 16.58 -0.55 41.01
C CYS A 145 17.03 -0.55 42.48
N PRO A 146 16.25 0.04 43.42
CA PRO A 146 16.62 0.11 44.83
C PRO A 146 16.51 -1.24 45.55
N ASN A 147 15.75 -2.20 45.01
CA ASN A 147 15.65 -3.55 45.57
C ASN A 147 15.41 -4.59 44.45
N PRO A 148 16.46 -4.98 43.71
CA PRO A 148 16.35 -5.93 42.60
C PRO A 148 15.89 -7.33 43.05
N GLY A 149 16.17 -7.71 44.30
CA GLY A 149 15.75 -9.01 44.85
C GLY A 149 14.23 -9.22 44.88
N LEU A 150 13.43 -8.14 44.97
CA LEU A 150 11.96 -8.24 44.84
C LEU A 150 11.50 -8.64 43.44
N HIS A 151 12.40 -8.58 42.45
CA HIS A 151 12.17 -9.00 41.07
C HIS A 151 12.85 -10.34 40.75
N GLY A 152 13.44 -11.02 41.76
CA GLY A 152 14.11 -12.31 41.59
C GLY A 152 15.43 -12.25 40.84
N VAL A 153 16.15 -11.12 40.93
CA VAL A 153 17.44 -10.90 40.26
C VAL A 153 18.37 -10.11 41.19
N ASP A 154 19.68 -10.30 41.04
CA ASP A 154 20.68 -9.60 41.86
C ASP A 154 20.85 -8.13 41.46
N GLN A 155 20.70 -7.81 40.17
CA GLN A 155 20.88 -6.44 39.69
C GLN A 155 19.97 -6.10 38.50
N ILE A 156 19.34 -4.92 38.55
CA ILE A 156 18.68 -4.28 37.40
C ILE A 156 19.20 -2.84 37.31
N SER A 157 19.84 -2.49 36.21
CA SER A 157 20.41 -1.15 36.02
C SER A 157 20.47 -0.72 34.56
N VAL A 158 20.48 0.59 34.34
CA VAL A 158 20.70 1.18 33.02
C VAL A 158 21.77 2.26 33.10
N ASN A 159 22.48 2.46 31.99
CA ASN A 159 23.66 3.31 31.88
C ASN A 159 23.46 4.29 30.71
N THR A 160 23.91 5.54 30.84
CA THR A 160 23.83 6.53 29.73
C THR A 160 24.49 6.06 28.44
N ASN A 161 25.59 5.30 28.56
CA ASN A 161 26.37 4.77 27.45
C ASN A 161 25.82 3.44 26.89
N SER A 162 24.91 2.78 27.63
CA SER A 162 24.21 1.56 27.22
C SER A 162 22.74 1.66 27.65
N PRO A 163 21.85 2.19 26.79
CA PRO A 163 20.46 2.47 27.17
C PRO A 163 19.62 1.21 27.41
N LEU A 164 20.14 0.03 27.06
CA LEU A 164 19.51 -1.24 27.32
C LEU A 164 19.65 -1.58 28.81
N PRO A 165 18.55 -1.80 29.55
CA PRO A 165 18.60 -2.27 30.92
C PRO A 165 19.33 -3.61 31.00
N GLU A 166 20.37 -3.64 31.81
CA GLU A 166 21.13 -4.84 32.13
C GLU A 166 20.51 -5.50 33.36
N VAL A 167 20.23 -6.80 33.22
CA VAL A 167 19.72 -7.64 34.30
C VAL A 167 20.76 -8.71 34.58
N LYS A 168 21.33 -8.71 35.79
CA LYS A 168 22.21 -9.78 36.25
C LYS A 168 21.42 -10.67 37.21
N PRO A 169 21.40 -12.00 36.98
CA PRO A 169 20.78 -12.95 37.88
C PRO A 169 21.43 -12.86 39.25
#